data_AF-A0A813GSF2-F1
#
_entry.id   AF-A0A813GSF2-F1
#
_cell.length_a   1.000
_cell.length_b   1.000
_cell.length_c   1.000
_cell.angle_alpha   90.00
_cell.angle_beta   90.00
_cell.angle_gamma   90.00
#
_symmetry.space_group_name_H-M   'P 1'
#
loop_
_entity.id
_entity.type
_entity.pdbx_description
1 polymer ?
#
loop_
_entity_poly.entity_id
_entity_poly.type
_entity_poly.pdbx_seq_one_letter_code
_entity_poly.pdbx_strand_id
1 'polypeptide(L)'
;MVFALGGCLDPSAYGTDPKCGTGEPVTEHVGFENWNSFNTQMPGWIAKIGEMAPLLMGGMGYEGLEGMYIMDTPLSAALSDSGLHLEYYGSFNSSWYSPEAYFPKISTIDLSLMKKCSTGRMSFSEDANIYVRATRDYDGVVNVSGQLKLKCWNDVWWLSPACRNTPQSCIPVVSGGDSWALGEMIQQMSFYNMPLAFGTAIDKSKYKSINIANNGMLYAFEPDTTFIAQKPKIIRFPPNNAGEYIQGIYGTASAGTILGNWYFKDLKAVADRAHILLRNYKLSQDNINGMIGDVVSVGDNDHWAGACRWVIKNRNLWRSWIPDSTTCSQGKGLVDSAGQLVEKRSQAVDCKVCPVGRASIAMTDGKGPTRFCLQCPKGKSQGLPGEQECVPCLIGSYSAVPGSMACSLCAVGSYGSLEGLSACSVRGKGTISEKLRSTNKAIMVQGEEEWVAYEGAVSFDACGCRKGTRMDASGECLPGGEGLKCDGSGNVSVYTAADSPGMVFQCFGDSKPICQSLEAVSQADGCWPNLGGLMLPVFLYLAHL
;
A
#
# COMPACT_ATOMS: atom_id res chain seq x y z
N MET A 1 -5.15 0.99 -18.59
CA MET A 1 -4.02 1.50 -17.79
C MET A 1 -3.89 0.73 -16.47
N VAL A 2 -4.92 0.74 -15.60
CA VAL A 2 -4.97 -0.01 -14.32
C VAL A 2 -4.40 -1.44 -14.36
N PHE A 3 -4.69 -2.23 -15.41
CA PHE A 3 -4.18 -3.60 -15.54
C PHE A 3 -2.64 -3.73 -15.43
N ALA A 4 -1.88 -2.73 -15.88
CA ALA A 4 -0.41 -2.73 -15.78
C ALA A 4 0.09 -2.57 -14.33
N LEU A 5 -0.70 -1.96 -13.44
CA LEU A 5 -0.40 -1.89 -12.00
C LEU A 5 -0.46 -3.28 -11.33
N GLY A 6 -1.06 -4.28 -11.99
CA GLY A 6 -1.10 -5.69 -11.58
C GLY A 6 -0.26 -6.62 -12.49
N GLY A 7 0.76 -6.10 -13.16
CA GLY A 7 1.76 -6.88 -13.91
C GLY A 7 1.37 -7.29 -15.34
N CYS A 8 0.20 -6.90 -15.85
CA CYS A 8 -0.19 -7.15 -17.25
C CYS A 8 0.69 -6.34 -18.22
N LEU A 9 1.24 -6.98 -19.27
CA LEU A 9 1.92 -6.28 -20.37
C LEU A 9 0.97 -5.88 -21.50
N ASP A 10 -0.14 -6.60 -21.67
CA ASP A 10 -1.22 -6.20 -22.59
C ASP A 10 -2.51 -5.90 -21.79
N PRO A 11 -2.77 -4.62 -21.49
CA PRO A 11 -4.01 -4.19 -20.84
C PRO A 11 -5.29 -4.46 -21.64
N SER A 12 -5.22 -4.81 -22.93
CA SER A 12 -6.37 -5.18 -23.77
C SER A 12 -6.65 -6.68 -23.77
N ALA A 13 -5.65 -7.52 -23.48
CA ALA A 13 -5.74 -8.97 -23.46
C ALA A 13 -5.71 -9.57 -22.03
N TYR A 14 -6.11 -8.82 -21.00
CA TYR A 14 -5.94 -9.18 -19.58
C TYR A 14 -6.45 -10.59 -19.17
N GLY A 15 -7.44 -11.13 -19.90
CA GLY A 15 -7.99 -12.48 -19.67
C GLY A 15 -7.10 -13.62 -20.18
N THR A 16 -6.22 -13.34 -21.15
CA THR A 16 -5.31 -14.30 -21.79
C THR A 16 -3.83 -13.96 -21.62
N ASP A 17 -3.47 -12.74 -21.20
CA ASP A 17 -2.09 -12.36 -20.83
C ASP A 17 -1.63 -13.19 -19.61
N PRO A 18 -0.61 -14.06 -19.76
CA PRO A 18 -0.11 -14.88 -18.66
C PRO A 18 0.57 -14.07 -17.55
N LYS A 19 1.00 -12.83 -17.83
CA LYS A 19 1.69 -11.97 -16.86
C LYS A 19 0.77 -11.21 -15.91
N CYS A 20 -0.52 -11.11 -16.21
CA CYS A 20 -1.53 -10.60 -15.26
C CYS A 20 -1.59 -11.47 -13.99
N GLY A 21 -0.87 -11.07 -12.95
CA GLY A 21 -0.67 -11.84 -11.71
C GLY A 21 0.56 -12.78 -11.69
N THR A 22 1.51 -12.67 -12.63
CA THR A 22 2.79 -13.41 -12.59
C THR A 22 4.01 -12.59 -13.04
N GLY A 23 3.82 -11.49 -13.77
CA GLY A 23 4.86 -10.51 -14.06
C GLY A 23 5.07 -9.54 -12.89
N GLU A 24 6.25 -8.90 -12.85
CA GLU A 24 6.52 -7.83 -11.89
C GLU A 24 5.52 -6.66 -12.10
N PRO A 25 4.79 -6.23 -11.05
CA PRO A 25 3.93 -5.05 -11.14
C PRO A 25 4.72 -3.79 -11.48
N VAL A 26 4.13 -2.87 -12.25
CA VAL A 26 4.77 -1.56 -12.51
C VAL A 26 4.76 -0.75 -11.21
N THR A 27 5.90 -0.76 -10.52
CA THR A 27 6.15 -0.01 -9.29
C THR A 27 6.07 1.51 -9.53
N GLU A 28 5.86 2.27 -8.45
CA GLU A 28 5.83 3.75 -8.46
C GLU A 28 4.76 4.40 -9.36
N HIS A 29 3.87 3.60 -9.98
CA HIS A 29 2.93 4.05 -11.01
C HIS A 29 1.48 4.22 -10.52
N VAL A 30 0.71 5.00 -11.29
CA VAL A 30 -0.64 5.47 -10.95
C VAL A 30 -1.51 5.49 -12.20
N GLY A 31 -2.72 4.95 -12.10
CA GLY A 31 -3.79 5.15 -13.08
C GLY A 31 -4.72 6.28 -12.64
N PHE A 32 -4.74 7.37 -13.40
CA PHE A 32 -5.73 8.45 -13.22
C PHE A 32 -7.02 8.16 -13.99
N GLU A 33 -8.12 8.82 -13.60
CA GLU A 33 -9.37 8.94 -14.36
C GLU A 33 -9.98 7.61 -14.85
N ASN A 34 -9.94 6.57 -14.00
CA ASN A 34 -10.49 5.27 -14.38
C ASN A 34 -11.99 5.28 -14.14
N TRP A 35 -12.74 5.10 -15.22
CA TRP A 35 -14.19 4.88 -15.23
C TRP A 35 -14.49 3.50 -14.66
N ASN A 36 -14.82 3.45 -13.37
CA ASN A 36 -15.03 2.21 -12.63
C ASN A 36 -16.27 1.40 -13.10
N SER A 37 -17.14 2.00 -13.93
CA SER A 37 -18.33 1.39 -14.53
C SER A 37 -18.03 0.36 -15.62
N PHE A 38 -16.98 0.56 -16.43
CA PHE A 38 -16.76 -0.22 -17.67
C PHE A 38 -16.14 -1.61 -17.49
N ASN A 39 -15.96 -2.09 -16.25
CA ASN A 39 -15.18 -3.31 -16.01
C ASN A 39 -15.85 -4.27 -15.01
N THR A 40 -16.93 -4.90 -15.45
CA THR A 40 -17.58 -6.04 -14.75
C THR A 40 -16.63 -7.22 -14.50
N GLN A 41 -15.52 -7.28 -15.22
CA GLN A 41 -14.47 -8.30 -15.11
C GLN A 41 -13.42 -7.94 -14.03
N MET A 42 -13.42 -6.70 -13.53
CA MET A 42 -12.44 -6.19 -12.56
C MET A 42 -12.46 -6.90 -11.20
N PRO A 43 -13.62 -7.24 -10.59
CA PRO A 43 -13.64 -7.99 -9.33
C PRO A 43 -13.00 -9.37 -9.48
N GLY A 44 -13.25 -10.05 -10.61
CA GLY A 44 -12.63 -11.33 -10.93
C GLY A 44 -11.12 -11.22 -11.20
N TRP A 45 -10.68 -10.15 -11.86
CA TRP A 45 -9.26 -9.87 -12.06
C TRP A 45 -8.52 -9.56 -10.74
N ILE A 46 -9.11 -8.74 -9.86
CA ILE A 46 -8.56 -8.45 -8.52
C ILE A 46 -8.45 -9.75 -7.71
N ALA A 47 -9.49 -10.60 -7.73
CA ALA A 47 -9.47 -11.90 -7.06
C ALA A 47 -8.40 -12.85 -7.63
N LYS A 48 -8.13 -12.80 -8.94
CA LYS A 48 -7.06 -13.60 -9.59
C LYS A 48 -5.66 -13.18 -9.15
N ILE A 49 -5.40 -11.88 -8.99
CA ILE A 49 -4.03 -11.36 -8.70
C ILE A 49 -3.74 -11.17 -7.20
N GLY A 50 -4.76 -11.27 -6.34
CA GLY A 50 -4.61 -11.34 -4.88
C GLY A 50 -3.81 -10.17 -4.30
N GLU A 51 -2.70 -10.48 -3.60
CA GLU A 51 -1.85 -9.47 -2.97
C GLU A 51 -1.15 -8.50 -3.94
N MET A 52 -1.18 -8.73 -5.26
CA MET A 52 -0.67 -7.78 -6.27
C MET A 52 -1.73 -6.79 -6.76
N ALA A 53 -2.96 -6.82 -6.23
CA ALA A 53 -4.01 -5.92 -6.65
C ALA A 53 -3.65 -4.44 -6.40
N PRO A 54 -3.82 -3.55 -7.40
CA PRO A 54 -3.73 -2.12 -7.17
C PRO A 54 -4.87 -1.64 -6.28
N LEU A 55 -4.62 -0.56 -5.54
CA LEU A 55 -5.58 0.00 -4.59
C LEU A 55 -6.31 1.19 -5.22
N LEU A 56 -7.60 1.34 -4.90
CA LEU A 56 -8.39 2.51 -5.24
C LEU A 56 -8.17 3.58 -4.16
N MET A 57 -7.79 4.79 -4.57
CA MET A 57 -7.60 5.93 -3.66
C MET A 57 -8.88 6.77 -3.44
N GLY A 58 -9.97 6.40 -4.12
CA GLY A 58 -11.26 7.07 -4.09
C GLY A 58 -11.49 8.00 -5.28
N GLY A 59 -12.67 8.64 -5.29
CA GLY A 59 -13.11 9.52 -6.37
C GLY A 59 -12.28 10.80 -6.50
N MET A 60 -12.17 11.32 -7.73
CA MET A 60 -11.40 12.52 -8.08
C MET A 60 -12.11 13.85 -7.77
N GLY A 61 -13.28 13.83 -7.15
CA GLY A 61 -14.06 15.02 -6.75
C GLY A 61 -15.15 15.43 -7.74
N TYR A 62 -15.17 14.82 -8.91
CA TYR A 62 -16.18 14.95 -9.96
C TYR A 62 -16.61 13.57 -10.46
N GLU A 63 -17.68 13.54 -11.26
CA GLU A 63 -18.27 12.31 -11.81
C GLU A 63 -18.20 12.32 -13.33
N GLY A 64 -18.00 11.13 -13.91
CA GLY A 64 -18.17 10.91 -15.34
C GLY A 64 -19.64 10.68 -15.65
N LEU A 65 -20.21 11.48 -16.55
CA LEU A 65 -21.59 11.32 -17.03
C LEU A 65 -21.57 10.86 -18.49
N GLU A 66 -22.55 10.05 -18.89
CA GLU A 66 -22.72 9.60 -20.28
C GLU A 66 -24.20 9.49 -20.66
N GLY A 67 -24.50 9.58 -21.97
CA GLY A 67 -25.85 9.40 -22.50
C GLY A 67 -26.15 10.26 -23.72
N MET A 68 -27.41 10.69 -23.87
CA MET A 68 -27.80 11.64 -24.91
C MET A 68 -27.38 13.06 -24.56
N TYR A 69 -26.68 13.70 -25.49
CA TYR A 69 -26.33 15.13 -25.46
C TYR A 69 -26.93 15.87 -26.66
N ILE A 70 -27.09 17.19 -26.51
CA ILE A 70 -27.50 18.15 -27.55
C ILE A 70 -26.43 19.23 -27.72
N MET A 71 -26.08 19.58 -28.96
CA MET A 71 -25.15 20.68 -29.26
C MET A 71 -25.81 22.07 -29.05
N ASP A 72 -24.99 23.09 -28.81
CA ASP A 72 -25.44 24.47 -28.47
C ASP A 72 -26.30 25.13 -29.57
N THR A 73 -26.14 24.73 -30.84
CA THR A 73 -26.83 25.32 -32.00
C THR A 73 -28.34 24.99 -32.07
N PRO A 74 -28.80 23.72 -32.18
CA PRO A 74 -30.22 23.39 -32.18
C PRO A 74 -30.91 23.82 -30.89
N LEU A 75 -30.19 23.73 -29.77
CA LEU A 75 -30.64 24.18 -28.45
C LEU A 75 -30.96 25.68 -28.43
N SER A 76 -30.02 26.52 -28.88
CA SER A 76 -30.21 27.97 -28.91
C SER A 76 -31.27 28.41 -29.93
N ALA A 77 -31.37 27.70 -31.07
CA ALA A 77 -32.40 27.96 -32.08
C ALA A 77 -33.80 27.69 -31.52
N ALA A 78 -34.03 26.51 -30.92
CA ALA A 78 -35.33 26.13 -30.37
C ALA A 78 -35.79 27.06 -29.24
N LEU A 79 -34.86 27.44 -28.34
CA LEU A 79 -35.14 28.37 -27.25
C LEU A 79 -35.46 29.79 -27.77
N SER A 80 -34.81 30.25 -28.83
CA SER A 80 -35.05 31.59 -29.39
C SER A 80 -36.29 31.69 -30.28
N ASP A 81 -36.70 30.59 -30.93
CA ASP A 81 -37.80 30.57 -31.91
C ASP A 81 -39.15 30.26 -31.27
N SER A 82 -39.22 29.26 -30.39
CA SER A 82 -40.46 28.79 -29.76
C SER A 82 -40.41 28.72 -28.22
N GLY A 83 -39.29 29.07 -27.60
CA GLY A 83 -39.08 28.87 -26.16
C GLY A 83 -38.89 27.39 -25.77
N LEU A 84 -38.71 26.49 -26.76
CA LEU A 84 -38.57 25.06 -26.51
C LEU A 84 -37.17 24.75 -25.95
N HIS A 85 -37.12 24.47 -24.65
CA HIS A 85 -35.85 24.38 -23.92
C HIS A 85 -34.89 23.25 -24.34
N LEU A 86 -35.38 22.12 -24.86
CA LEU A 86 -34.61 20.93 -25.28
C LEU A 86 -33.58 20.33 -24.29
N GLU A 87 -33.30 20.91 -23.12
CA GLU A 87 -32.41 20.32 -22.09
C GLU A 87 -33.08 19.22 -21.25
N TYR A 88 -34.38 18.96 -21.46
CA TYR A 88 -35.20 18.05 -20.67
C TYR A 88 -35.98 17.09 -21.55
N TYR A 89 -36.09 15.83 -21.14
CA TYR A 89 -36.71 14.76 -21.95
C TYR A 89 -38.13 15.11 -22.45
N GLY A 90 -38.93 15.80 -21.63
CA GLY A 90 -40.30 16.17 -21.96
C GLY A 90 -40.43 17.10 -23.17
N SER A 91 -39.40 17.91 -23.47
CA SER A 91 -39.35 18.79 -24.64
C SER A 91 -39.26 18.04 -25.96
N PHE A 92 -39.00 16.73 -25.95
CA PHE A 92 -38.91 15.92 -27.16
C PHE A 92 -40.19 15.13 -27.49
N ASN A 93 -41.23 15.15 -26.65
CA ASN A 93 -42.38 14.28 -26.88
C ASN A 93 -43.23 14.74 -28.07
N SER A 94 -43.27 13.94 -29.14
CA SER A 94 -43.97 14.23 -30.40
C SER A 94 -45.50 14.35 -30.28
N SER A 95 -46.09 14.09 -29.12
CA SER A 95 -47.50 14.37 -28.86
C SER A 95 -47.79 15.86 -28.64
N TRP A 96 -46.76 16.65 -28.31
CA TRP A 96 -46.91 18.05 -27.85
C TRP A 96 -45.94 19.03 -28.53
N TYR A 97 -44.81 18.55 -29.05
CA TYR A 97 -43.75 19.37 -29.64
C TYR A 97 -43.23 18.76 -30.95
N SER A 98 -42.74 19.62 -31.84
CA SER A 98 -41.98 19.24 -33.05
C SER A 98 -40.50 19.62 -32.89
N PRO A 99 -39.75 18.99 -31.96
CA PRO A 99 -38.33 19.29 -31.75
C PRO A 99 -37.51 19.12 -33.04
N GLU A 100 -37.93 18.20 -33.92
CA GLU A 100 -37.25 17.85 -35.16
C GLU A 100 -37.18 19.00 -36.18
N ALA A 101 -37.90 20.10 -35.98
CA ALA A 101 -37.74 21.33 -36.77
C ALA A 101 -36.34 21.95 -36.63
N TYR A 102 -35.67 21.76 -35.47
CA TYR A 102 -34.40 22.41 -35.14
C TYR A 102 -33.15 21.55 -35.44
N PHE A 103 -33.33 20.33 -35.95
CA PHE A 103 -32.25 19.37 -36.18
C PHE A 103 -32.14 18.95 -37.64
N PRO A 104 -30.94 18.48 -38.09
CA PRO A 104 -30.82 17.69 -39.30
C PRO A 104 -31.60 16.39 -39.21
N LYS A 105 -31.64 15.64 -40.31
CA LYS A 105 -32.45 14.44 -40.46
C LYS A 105 -31.57 13.22 -40.70
N ILE A 106 -32.05 12.00 -40.39
CA ILE A 106 -31.33 10.77 -40.82
C ILE A 106 -31.14 10.69 -42.35
N SER A 107 -32.01 11.38 -43.11
CA SER A 107 -31.92 11.52 -44.57
C SER A 107 -30.78 12.41 -45.05
N THR A 108 -30.17 13.23 -44.18
CA THR A 108 -29.00 14.08 -44.51
C THR A 108 -27.66 13.47 -44.08
N ILE A 109 -27.66 12.25 -43.53
CA ILE A 109 -26.45 11.54 -43.11
C ILE A 109 -25.99 10.58 -44.21
N ASP A 110 -24.72 10.62 -44.58
CA ASP A 110 -24.13 9.62 -45.47
C ASP A 110 -24.04 8.26 -44.77
N LEU A 111 -24.85 7.31 -45.24
CA LEU A 111 -24.93 5.96 -44.70
C LEU A 111 -23.64 5.15 -44.96
N SER A 112 -22.75 5.59 -45.87
CA SER A 112 -21.43 4.97 -46.08
C SER A 112 -20.50 5.09 -44.86
N LEU A 113 -20.80 6.03 -43.94
CA LEU A 113 -20.03 6.29 -42.72
C LEU A 113 -20.60 5.53 -41.50
N MET A 114 -21.72 4.82 -41.68
CA MET A 114 -22.50 4.18 -40.63
C MET A 114 -22.27 2.66 -40.57
N LYS A 115 -22.17 2.12 -39.36
CA LYS A 115 -22.04 0.68 -39.11
C LYS A 115 -23.38 0.01 -39.35
N LYS A 116 -23.35 -1.12 -40.09
CA LYS A 116 -24.54 -1.93 -40.35
C LYS A 116 -25.05 -2.56 -39.05
N CYS A 117 -26.37 -2.57 -38.85
CA CYS A 117 -26.99 -3.23 -37.71
C CYS A 117 -26.64 -4.72 -37.66
N SER A 118 -26.53 -5.34 -38.83
CA SER A 118 -26.12 -6.74 -39.03
C SER A 118 -24.68 -7.06 -38.61
N THR A 119 -23.81 -6.06 -38.37
CA THR A 119 -22.40 -6.25 -37.97
C THR A 119 -22.04 -5.63 -36.61
N GLY A 120 -23.04 -5.19 -35.83
CA GLY A 120 -22.85 -4.58 -34.50
C GLY A 120 -23.82 -5.11 -33.45
N ARG A 121 -23.77 -4.50 -32.26
CA ARG A 121 -24.57 -4.87 -31.08
C ARG A 121 -26.08 -4.93 -31.33
N MET A 122 -26.61 -4.14 -32.26
CA MET A 122 -28.03 -4.18 -32.68
C MET A 122 -28.49 -5.55 -33.22
N SER A 123 -27.56 -6.39 -33.69
CA SER A 123 -27.85 -7.78 -34.11
C SER A 123 -27.95 -8.78 -32.96
N PHE A 124 -27.63 -8.39 -31.73
CA PHE A 124 -27.61 -9.28 -30.57
C PHE A 124 -29.01 -9.45 -29.99
N SER A 125 -29.35 -10.69 -29.62
CA SER A 125 -30.69 -10.97 -29.09
C SER A 125 -30.89 -10.49 -27.65
N GLU A 126 -29.83 -10.29 -26.88
CA GLU A 126 -29.99 -9.85 -25.49
C GLU A 126 -30.44 -8.40 -25.40
N ASP A 127 -29.81 -7.48 -26.13
CA ASP A 127 -30.25 -6.08 -26.19
C ASP A 127 -31.70 -5.94 -26.69
N ALA A 128 -32.09 -6.73 -27.70
CA ALA A 128 -33.47 -6.77 -28.19
C ALA A 128 -34.46 -7.37 -27.16
N ASN A 129 -34.06 -8.40 -26.42
CA ASN A 129 -34.88 -9.02 -25.37
C ASN A 129 -35.05 -8.09 -24.15
N ILE A 130 -33.99 -7.39 -23.75
CA ILE A 130 -34.00 -6.38 -22.68
C ILE A 130 -34.93 -5.24 -23.08
N TYR A 131 -34.75 -4.69 -24.29
CA TYR A 131 -35.58 -3.61 -24.83
C TYR A 131 -37.08 -3.93 -24.75
N VAL A 132 -37.53 -5.03 -25.36
CA VAL A 132 -38.96 -5.38 -25.42
C VAL A 132 -39.53 -5.75 -24.05
N ARG A 133 -38.71 -6.31 -23.14
CA ARG A 133 -39.12 -6.58 -21.76
C ARG A 133 -39.48 -5.29 -21.02
N ALA A 134 -38.70 -4.23 -21.22
CA ALA A 134 -38.88 -2.93 -20.60
C ALA A 134 -39.97 -2.08 -21.27
N THR A 135 -39.93 -1.92 -22.59
CA THR A 135 -40.80 -0.98 -23.34
C THR A 135 -42.11 -1.58 -23.84
N ARG A 136 -42.19 -2.92 -23.96
CA ARG A 136 -43.28 -3.65 -24.64
C ARG A 136 -43.44 -3.32 -26.13
N ASP A 137 -42.44 -2.68 -26.74
CA ASP A 137 -42.47 -2.29 -28.14
C ASP A 137 -41.95 -3.40 -29.06
N TYR A 138 -42.87 -4.28 -29.47
CA TYR A 138 -42.60 -5.35 -30.43
C TYR A 138 -42.38 -4.84 -31.86
N ASP A 139 -42.76 -3.60 -32.18
CA ASP A 139 -42.54 -3.01 -33.51
C ASP A 139 -41.13 -2.45 -33.70
N GLY A 140 -40.38 -2.26 -32.62
CA GLY A 140 -38.95 -1.92 -32.62
C GLY A 140 -38.01 -3.10 -32.84
N VAL A 141 -38.54 -4.33 -33.01
CA VAL A 141 -37.76 -5.57 -33.17
C VAL A 141 -38.24 -6.42 -34.36
N VAL A 142 -37.42 -7.40 -34.72
CA VAL A 142 -37.71 -8.40 -35.75
C VAL A 142 -37.17 -9.77 -35.30
N ASN A 143 -37.90 -10.85 -35.60
CA ASN A 143 -37.43 -12.21 -35.38
C ASN A 143 -36.65 -12.68 -36.62
N VAL A 144 -35.39 -13.06 -36.43
CA VAL A 144 -34.49 -13.59 -37.46
C VAL A 144 -34.00 -14.96 -37.01
N SER A 145 -34.48 -16.03 -37.67
CA SER A 145 -34.11 -17.42 -37.38
C SER A 145 -34.32 -17.84 -35.92
N GLY A 146 -35.40 -17.37 -35.28
CA GLY A 146 -35.74 -17.66 -33.88
C GLY A 146 -35.08 -16.73 -32.86
N GLN A 147 -34.14 -15.87 -33.27
CA GLN A 147 -33.54 -14.84 -32.42
C GLN A 147 -34.25 -13.50 -32.61
N LEU A 148 -34.53 -12.79 -31.52
CA LEU A 148 -35.01 -11.41 -31.59
C LEU A 148 -33.83 -10.49 -31.93
N LYS A 149 -34.04 -9.46 -32.75
CA LYS A 149 -33.01 -8.45 -33.10
C LYS A 149 -33.66 -7.07 -33.20
N LEU A 150 -32.89 -6.00 -33.01
CA LEU A 150 -33.42 -4.65 -33.21
C LEU A 150 -33.77 -4.43 -34.68
N LYS A 151 -34.96 -3.88 -34.95
CA LYS A 151 -35.48 -3.69 -36.31
C LYS A 151 -34.86 -2.44 -36.93
N CYS A 152 -33.95 -2.65 -37.88
CA CYS A 152 -33.28 -1.54 -38.53
C CYS A 152 -33.92 -1.12 -39.85
N TRP A 153 -33.95 0.18 -40.04
CA TRP A 153 -34.30 0.88 -41.27
C TRP A 153 -33.01 1.26 -42.02
N ASN A 154 -33.02 1.05 -43.34
CA ASN A 154 -31.84 1.15 -44.22
C ASN A 154 -30.58 0.39 -43.71
N ASP A 155 -30.75 -0.70 -42.95
CA ASP A 155 -29.67 -1.53 -42.34
C ASP A 155 -28.70 -0.78 -41.40
N VAL A 156 -28.99 0.48 -41.01
CA VAL A 156 -28.08 1.29 -40.15
C VAL A 156 -28.78 2.12 -39.05
N TRP A 157 -30.10 2.34 -39.14
CA TRP A 157 -30.84 3.14 -38.16
C TRP A 157 -31.85 2.28 -37.40
N TRP A 158 -31.84 2.36 -36.07
CA TRP A 158 -32.97 1.94 -35.24
C TRP A 158 -33.93 3.12 -35.01
N LEU A 159 -35.23 2.89 -35.11
CA LEU A 159 -36.27 3.94 -35.05
C LEU A 159 -37.12 3.84 -33.78
N SER A 160 -37.25 4.95 -33.05
CA SER A 160 -38.19 5.08 -31.92
C SER A 160 -39.66 4.92 -32.37
N PRO A 161 -40.62 4.70 -31.45
CA PRO A 161 -42.05 4.64 -31.78
C PRO A 161 -42.54 5.86 -32.58
N ALA A 162 -42.22 7.08 -32.12
CA ALA A 162 -42.58 8.34 -32.77
C ALA A 162 -42.05 8.45 -34.21
N CYS A 163 -40.91 7.80 -34.50
CA CYS A 163 -40.19 7.91 -35.76
C CYS A 163 -40.73 7.05 -36.91
N ARG A 164 -41.48 5.98 -36.63
CA ARG A 164 -41.76 4.92 -37.63
C ARG A 164 -42.74 5.33 -38.72
N ASN A 165 -43.60 6.30 -38.45
CA ASN A 165 -44.56 6.82 -39.44
C ASN A 165 -43.89 7.72 -40.49
N THR A 166 -42.82 8.43 -40.13
CA THR A 166 -42.07 9.32 -41.03
C THR A 166 -40.54 9.19 -40.85
N PRO A 167 -39.92 8.01 -41.15
CA PRO A 167 -38.51 7.76 -40.84
C PRO A 167 -37.55 8.84 -41.35
N GLN A 168 -37.79 9.35 -42.56
CA GLN A 168 -36.94 10.35 -43.21
C GLN A 168 -36.85 11.69 -42.46
N SER A 169 -37.77 11.99 -41.52
CA SER A 169 -37.81 13.24 -40.74
C SER A 169 -37.25 13.11 -39.32
N CYS A 170 -36.77 11.92 -38.94
CA CYS A 170 -36.20 11.64 -37.62
C CYS A 170 -34.91 12.41 -37.33
N ILE A 171 -34.74 12.80 -36.08
CA ILE A 171 -33.50 13.38 -35.55
C ILE A 171 -32.45 12.27 -35.47
N PRO A 172 -31.27 12.39 -36.13
CA PRO A 172 -30.19 11.44 -36.01
C PRO A 172 -29.50 11.58 -34.65
N VAL A 173 -29.31 10.45 -33.95
CA VAL A 173 -28.46 10.35 -32.76
C VAL A 173 -27.38 9.30 -33.03
N VAL A 174 -26.14 9.75 -33.21
CA VAL A 174 -25.04 8.87 -33.66
C VAL A 174 -24.10 8.54 -32.52
N SER A 175 -24.05 7.26 -32.16
CA SER A 175 -23.10 6.67 -31.22
C SER A 175 -21.86 6.10 -31.95
N GLY A 176 -20.89 5.61 -31.19
CA GLY A 176 -19.65 5.00 -31.70
C GLY A 176 -19.37 3.62 -31.09
N GLY A 177 -18.20 3.07 -31.40
CA GLY A 177 -17.79 1.74 -30.94
C GLY A 177 -18.76 0.64 -31.39
N ASP A 178 -19.08 -0.27 -30.46
CA ASP A 178 -20.16 -1.26 -30.62
C ASP A 178 -21.48 -0.77 -30.02
N SER A 179 -21.88 0.43 -30.44
CA SER A 179 -23.09 1.13 -29.98
C SER A 179 -23.07 1.42 -28.48
N TRP A 180 -22.26 2.40 -28.07
CA TRP A 180 -22.25 2.93 -26.70
C TRP A 180 -23.64 3.44 -26.28
N ALA A 181 -24.01 3.17 -25.02
CA ALA A 181 -25.33 3.43 -24.41
C ALA A 181 -26.57 3.01 -25.24
N LEU A 182 -26.45 1.96 -26.08
CA LEU A 182 -27.54 1.49 -26.94
C LEU A 182 -28.82 1.21 -26.16
N GLY A 183 -28.75 0.38 -25.11
CA GLY A 183 -29.93 -0.12 -24.39
C GLY A 183 -30.66 0.98 -23.62
N GLU A 184 -29.90 1.89 -23.02
CA GLU A 184 -30.36 3.06 -22.30
C GLU A 184 -31.07 4.02 -23.27
N MET A 185 -30.40 4.39 -24.35
CA MET A 185 -30.88 5.42 -25.25
C MET A 185 -32.14 4.99 -26.01
N ILE A 186 -32.20 3.76 -26.54
CA ILE A 186 -33.41 3.28 -27.25
C ILE A 186 -34.62 3.13 -26.31
N GLN A 187 -34.39 2.81 -25.03
CA GLN A 187 -35.46 2.79 -24.03
C GLN A 187 -35.96 4.20 -23.70
N GLN A 188 -35.07 5.15 -23.40
CA GLN A 188 -35.41 6.55 -23.14
C GLN A 188 -36.18 7.18 -24.32
N MET A 189 -35.72 6.95 -25.56
CA MET A 189 -36.41 7.37 -26.79
C MET A 189 -37.86 6.84 -26.88
N SER A 190 -38.09 5.63 -26.37
CA SER A 190 -39.40 4.96 -26.41
C SER A 190 -40.32 5.45 -25.28
N PHE A 191 -39.84 5.45 -24.04
CA PHE A 191 -40.64 5.84 -22.86
C PHE A 191 -41.11 7.30 -22.92
N TYR A 192 -40.35 8.18 -23.57
CA TYR A 192 -40.68 9.61 -23.68
C TYR A 192 -41.14 10.05 -25.06
N ASN A 193 -41.43 9.10 -25.96
CA ASN A 193 -42.00 9.33 -27.29
C ASN A 193 -41.20 10.38 -28.10
N MET A 194 -39.88 10.22 -28.12
CA MET A 194 -38.93 11.17 -28.73
C MET A 194 -38.73 10.81 -30.22
N PRO A 195 -38.75 11.75 -31.20
CA PRO A 195 -38.63 11.48 -32.63
C PRO A 195 -37.17 11.27 -33.07
N LEU A 196 -36.48 10.37 -32.36
CA LEU A 196 -35.06 10.09 -32.49
C LEU A 196 -34.85 8.76 -33.21
N ALA A 197 -33.79 8.71 -34.01
CA ALA A 197 -33.29 7.50 -34.65
C ALA A 197 -31.84 7.27 -34.21
N PHE A 198 -31.60 6.14 -33.56
CA PHE A 198 -30.27 5.76 -33.07
C PHE A 198 -29.47 5.09 -34.20
N GLY A 199 -28.25 5.54 -34.41
CA GLY A 199 -27.29 4.93 -35.33
C GLY A 199 -25.92 4.78 -34.69
N THR A 200 -25.00 4.07 -35.36
CA THR A 200 -23.61 3.92 -34.90
C THR A 200 -22.66 4.16 -36.06
N ALA A 201 -21.62 4.97 -35.87
CA ALA A 201 -20.59 5.21 -36.87
C ALA A 201 -19.65 4.00 -37.03
N ILE A 202 -18.98 3.86 -38.18
CA ILE A 202 -18.04 2.74 -38.43
C ILE A 202 -16.86 2.74 -37.46
N ASP A 203 -16.32 3.91 -37.12
CA ASP A 203 -15.15 4.06 -36.25
C ASP A 203 -15.17 5.41 -35.48
N LYS A 204 -14.19 5.62 -34.58
CA LYS A 204 -14.08 6.84 -33.75
C LYS A 204 -13.86 8.13 -34.57
N SER A 205 -13.18 8.06 -35.71
CA SER A 205 -12.98 9.19 -36.62
C SER A 205 -14.30 9.56 -37.29
N LYS A 206 -15.05 8.58 -37.80
CA LYS A 206 -16.39 8.80 -38.38
C LYS A 206 -17.38 9.32 -37.34
N TYR A 207 -17.38 8.77 -36.12
CA TYR A 207 -18.18 9.28 -35.00
C TYR A 207 -17.90 10.78 -34.74
N LYS A 208 -16.63 11.20 -34.69
CA LYS A 208 -16.27 12.62 -34.54
C LYS A 208 -16.73 13.45 -35.73
N SER A 209 -16.45 13.03 -36.97
CA SER A 209 -16.79 13.81 -38.16
C SER A 209 -18.30 13.94 -38.39
N ILE A 210 -19.07 12.86 -38.18
CA ILE A 210 -20.52 12.87 -38.33
C ILE A 210 -21.13 13.79 -37.27
N ASN A 211 -20.78 13.66 -35.99
CA ASN A 211 -21.42 14.47 -34.94
C ASN A 211 -21.04 15.95 -35.01
N ILE A 212 -19.84 16.31 -35.48
CA ILE A 212 -19.47 17.71 -35.76
C ILE A 212 -20.27 18.26 -36.97
N ALA A 213 -20.41 17.50 -38.05
CA ALA A 213 -21.14 17.94 -39.24
C ALA A 213 -22.67 17.98 -39.03
N ASN A 214 -23.19 17.05 -38.22
CA ASN A 214 -24.59 16.99 -37.77
C ASN A 214 -24.91 18.16 -36.84
N ASN A 215 -24.02 18.49 -35.89
CA ASN A 215 -24.23 19.57 -34.91
C ASN A 215 -25.60 19.47 -34.20
N GLY A 216 -26.05 18.23 -33.94
CA GLY A 216 -27.42 17.89 -33.56
C GLY A 216 -27.50 17.23 -32.17
N MET A 217 -28.11 16.04 -32.12
CA MET A 217 -28.00 15.13 -30.98
C MET A 217 -26.91 14.09 -31.21
N LEU A 218 -26.32 13.61 -30.13
CA LEU A 218 -25.31 12.55 -30.12
C LEU A 218 -25.38 11.70 -28.85
N TYR A 219 -24.79 10.51 -28.87
CA TYR A 219 -24.19 9.97 -27.65
C TYR A 219 -22.94 10.78 -27.34
N ALA A 220 -22.72 11.14 -26.07
CA ALA A 220 -21.44 11.63 -25.58
C ALA A 220 -21.26 11.29 -24.10
N PHE A 221 -20.09 11.64 -23.58
CA PHE A 221 -19.75 11.60 -22.16
C PHE A 221 -18.98 12.86 -21.79
N GLU A 222 -19.01 13.20 -20.50
CA GLU A 222 -18.17 14.26 -19.93
C GLU A 222 -17.45 13.75 -18.67
N PRO A 223 -16.23 14.25 -18.37
CA PRO A 223 -15.46 15.18 -19.19
C PRO A 223 -14.86 14.56 -20.47
N ASP A 224 -14.80 15.34 -21.54
CA ASP A 224 -14.20 14.93 -22.83
C ASP A 224 -13.73 16.14 -23.65
N THR A 225 -12.69 15.97 -24.48
CA THR A 225 -12.13 17.03 -25.34
C THR A 225 -12.79 17.13 -26.72
N THR A 226 -13.47 16.08 -27.19
CA THR A 226 -13.81 15.87 -28.61
C THR A 226 -14.76 16.93 -29.17
N PHE A 227 -15.69 17.41 -28.35
CA PHE A 227 -16.81 18.28 -28.75
C PHE A 227 -16.92 19.58 -27.94
N ILE A 228 -15.92 19.95 -27.13
CA ILE A 228 -16.04 21.14 -26.24
C ILE A 228 -16.34 22.45 -27.01
N ALA A 229 -15.89 22.55 -28.27
CA ALA A 229 -16.19 23.69 -29.13
C ALA A 229 -17.69 23.84 -29.48
N GLN A 230 -18.44 22.73 -29.49
CA GLN A 230 -19.89 22.68 -29.73
C GLN A 230 -20.72 22.79 -28.44
N LYS A 231 -20.05 22.88 -27.27
CA LYS A 231 -20.64 22.98 -25.91
C LYS A 231 -21.85 22.03 -25.69
N PRO A 232 -21.69 20.72 -25.91
CA PRO A 232 -22.79 19.77 -25.74
C PRO A 232 -23.34 19.80 -24.30
N LYS A 233 -24.65 19.70 -24.14
CA LYS A 233 -25.33 19.57 -22.84
C LYS A 233 -26.04 18.22 -22.75
N ILE A 234 -25.98 17.56 -21.59
CA ILE A 234 -26.70 16.30 -21.36
C ILE A 234 -28.22 16.53 -21.30
N ILE A 235 -29.01 15.63 -21.89
CA ILE A 235 -30.46 15.62 -21.74
C ILE A 235 -30.82 15.17 -20.32
N ARG A 236 -31.54 16.02 -19.58
CA ARG A 236 -31.99 15.71 -18.22
C ARG A 236 -33.19 14.77 -18.28
N PHE A 237 -32.96 13.50 -17.96
CA PHE A 237 -33.98 12.49 -17.65
C PHE A 237 -34.36 12.53 -16.15
N PRO A 238 -35.39 11.79 -15.67
CA PRO A 238 -35.67 11.70 -14.24
C PRO A 238 -34.47 11.12 -13.46
N PRO A 239 -34.32 11.41 -12.15
CA PRO A 239 -33.21 10.89 -11.33
C PRO A 239 -33.09 9.36 -11.41
N ASN A 240 -31.85 8.85 -11.39
CA ASN A 240 -31.57 7.42 -11.56
C ASN A 240 -32.35 6.53 -10.59
N ASN A 241 -33.03 5.52 -11.14
CA ASN A 241 -33.63 4.43 -10.37
C ASN A 241 -32.78 3.16 -10.51
N ALA A 242 -31.85 2.96 -9.56
CA ALA A 242 -31.00 1.78 -9.52
C ALA A 242 -31.79 0.45 -9.48
N GLY A 243 -33.01 0.43 -8.92
CA GLY A 243 -33.87 -0.76 -8.88
C GLY A 243 -34.46 -1.14 -10.22
N GLU A 244 -34.71 -0.17 -11.11
CA GLU A 244 -35.06 -0.39 -12.52
C GLU A 244 -33.84 -0.82 -13.33
N TYR A 245 -32.69 -0.16 -13.14
CA TYR A 245 -31.45 -0.46 -13.85
C TYR A 245 -30.99 -1.92 -13.63
N ILE A 246 -31.12 -2.46 -12.41
CA ILE A 246 -30.84 -3.87 -12.09
C ILE A 246 -31.76 -4.84 -12.86
N GLN A 247 -32.96 -4.39 -13.26
CA GLN A 247 -33.92 -5.19 -14.03
C GLN A 247 -33.80 -5.03 -15.56
N GLY A 248 -32.84 -4.21 -16.02
CA GLY A 248 -32.68 -3.85 -17.44
C GLY A 248 -33.65 -2.76 -17.93
N ILE A 249 -34.25 -2.00 -17.01
CA ILE A 249 -35.16 -0.89 -17.30
C ILE A 249 -34.38 0.41 -17.14
N TYR A 250 -34.29 1.20 -18.21
CA TYR A 250 -33.38 2.34 -18.31
C TYR A 250 -34.10 3.65 -18.65
N GLY A 251 -35.33 3.84 -18.15
CA GLY A 251 -36.09 5.07 -18.39
C GLY A 251 -35.50 6.31 -17.71
N THR A 252 -34.96 6.15 -16.50
CA THR A 252 -34.30 7.22 -15.76
C THR A 252 -32.92 7.58 -16.34
N ALA A 253 -32.32 8.66 -15.84
CA ALA A 253 -30.92 8.99 -16.13
C ALA A 253 -29.98 7.87 -15.65
N SER A 254 -28.80 7.74 -16.27
CA SER A 254 -27.74 6.88 -15.75
C SER A 254 -27.20 7.40 -14.42
N ALA A 255 -26.60 6.52 -13.62
CA ALA A 255 -25.86 6.92 -12.43
C ALA A 255 -24.51 7.52 -12.82
N GLY A 256 -24.09 8.59 -12.14
CA GLY A 256 -22.77 9.19 -12.33
C GLY A 256 -21.65 8.19 -11.98
N THR A 257 -20.65 8.08 -12.84
CA THR A 257 -19.50 7.22 -12.61
C THR A 257 -18.49 7.95 -11.73
N ILE A 258 -18.25 7.48 -10.51
CA ILE A 258 -17.17 8.00 -9.67
C ILE A 258 -15.82 7.67 -10.33
N LEU A 259 -15.12 8.69 -10.82
CA LEU A 259 -13.84 8.53 -11.53
C LEU A 259 -12.70 8.36 -10.52
N GLY A 260 -11.98 7.25 -10.63
CA GLY A 260 -11.05 6.78 -9.58
C GLY A 260 -9.57 6.90 -9.94
N ASN A 261 -8.78 7.38 -8.97
CA ASN A 261 -7.33 7.24 -8.98
C ASN A 261 -6.95 5.86 -8.39
N TRP A 262 -6.26 5.03 -9.17
CA TRP A 262 -5.75 3.71 -8.77
C TRP A 262 -4.23 3.75 -8.69
N TYR A 263 -3.64 3.01 -7.74
CA TYR A 263 -2.20 3.06 -7.49
C TYR A 263 -1.60 1.69 -7.17
N PHE A 264 -0.32 1.51 -7.49
CA PHE A 264 0.49 0.38 -7.03
C PHE A 264 0.49 0.33 -5.49
N LYS A 265 0.18 -0.84 -4.90
CA LYS A 265 -0.19 -0.97 -3.47
C LYS A 265 0.82 -0.34 -2.51
N ASP A 266 2.12 -0.48 -2.76
CA ASP A 266 3.19 -0.03 -1.87
C ASP A 266 3.64 1.42 -2.16
N LEU A 267 2.95 2.17 -3.03
CA LEU A 267 3.26 3.58 -3.36
C LEU A 267 3.37 4.46 -2.10
N LYS A 268 2.60 4.16 -1.05
CA LYS A 268 2.69 4.85 0.25
C LYS A 268 4.05 4.68 0.93
N ALA A 269 4.71 3.53 0.75
CA ALA A 269 6.01 3.24 1.35
C ALA A 269 7.15 3.87 0.54
N VAL A 270 7.14 3.70 -0.78
CA VAL A 270 8.20 4.23 -1.67
C VAL A 270 8.08 5.74 -1.92
N ALA A 271 6.86 6.27 -2.05
CA ALA A 271 6.59 7.64 -2.48
C ALA A 271 5.43 8.30 -1.68
N ASP A 272 5.54 8.28 -0.35
CA ASP A 272 4.58 8.88 0.60
C ASP A 272 4.04 10.27 0.20
N ARG A 273 4.91 11.20 -0.22
CA ARG A 273 4.51 12.55 -0.64
C ARG A 273 3.63 12.54 -1.90
N ALA A 274 3.89 11.63 -2.84
CA ALA A 274 3.06 11.43 -4.03
C ALA A 274 1.71 10.78 -3.65
N HIS A 275 1.74 9.72 -2.83
CA HIS A 275 0.52 9.08 -2.31
C HIS A 275 -0.41 10.09 -1.59
N ILE A 276 0.14 11.00 -0.76
CA ILE A 276 -0.66 12.03 -0.09
C ILE A 276 -1.20 13.05 -1.10
N LEU A 277 -0.41 13.48 -2.08
CA LEU A 277 -0.85 14.39 -3.15
C LEU A 277 -2.03 13.79 -3.93
N LEU A 278 -1.93 12.53 -4.35
CA LEU A 278 -2.97 11.81 -5.10
C LEU A 278 -4.27 11.61 -4.29
N ARG A 279 -4.15 11.47 -2.96
CA ARG A 279 -5.29 11.33 -2.06
C ARG A 279 -6.02 12.66 -1.91
N ASN A 280 -5.24 13.73 -1.76
CA ASN A 280 -5.74 15.09 -1.58
C ASN A 280 -6.20 15.72 -2.91
N TYR A 281 -5.74 15.21 -4.06
CA TYR A 281 -6.19 15.59 -5.40
C TYR A 281 -7.71 15.43 -5.50
N LYS A 282 -8.39 16.57 -5.64
CA LYS A 282 -9.84 16.71 -5.85
C LYS A 282 -10.09 17.90 -6.78
N LEU A 283 -10.83 17.69 -7.86
CA LEU A 283 -11.30 18.70 -8.80
C LEU A 283 -12.83 18.78 -8.73
N SER A 284 -13.42 19.98 -8.90
CA SER A 284 -14.84 20.09 -9.28
C SER A 284 -15.03 19.93 -10.78
N GLN A 285 -16.28 19.75 -11.23
CA GLN A 285 -16.66 19.73 -12.66
C GLN A 285 -16.13 20.98 -13.39
N ASP A 286 -16.29 22.17 -12.79
CA ASP A 286 -15.76 23.43 -13.35
C ASP A 286 -14.23 23.44 -13.47
N ASN A 287 -13.53 22.78 -12.55
CA ASN A 287 -12.07 22.75 -12.57
C ASN A 287 -11.52 21.83 -13.66
N ILE A 288 -12.13 20.65 -13.89
CA ILE A 288 -11.76 19.75 -14.99
C ILE A 288 -12.21 20.30 -16.35
N ASN A 289 -13.42 20.85 -16.46
CA ASN A 289 -13.88 21.52 -17.68
C ASN A 289 -13.01 22.75 -18.03
N GLY A 290 -12.57 23.51 -17.01
CA GLY A 290 -11.58 24.58 -17.17
C GLY A 290 -10.20 24.10 -17.63
N MET A 291 -9.77 22.90 -17.21
CA MET A 291 -8.51 22.28 -17.66
C MET A 291 -8.60 21.87 -19.13
N ILE A 292 -9.70 21.25 -19.52
CA ILE A 292 -9.98 20.82 -20.89
C ILE A 292 -10.10 22.03 -21.83
N GLY A 293 -10.72 23.12 -21.37
CA GLY A 293 -10.73 24.40 -22.09
C GLY A 293 -9.33 24.98 -22.29
N ASP A 294 -8.49 25.01 -21.25
CA ASP A 294 -7.10 25.47 -21.37
C ASP A 294 -6.27 24.55 -22.30
N VAL A 295 -6.50 23.23 -22.31
CA VAL A 295 -5.87 22.25 -23.22
C VAL A 295 -6.32 22.39 -24.67
N VAL A 296 -7.62 22.42 -24.96
CA VAL A 296 -8.12 22.52 -26.34
C VAL A 296 -7.78 23.88 -26.95
N SER A 297 -7.63 24.93 -26.14
CA SER A 297 -7.21 26.27 -26.62
C SER A 297 -5.76 26.37 -27.12
N VAL A 298 -4.92 25.35 -26.91
CA VAL A 298 -3.57 25.25 -27.50
C VAL A 298 -3.46 24.16 -28.58
N GLY A 299 -4.49 23.33 -28.71
CA GLY A 299 -4.59 22.29 -29.73
C GLY A 299 -3.88 20.97 -29.38
N ASP A 300 -4.29 19.91 -30.06
CA ASP A 300 -3.98 18.50 -29.76
C ASP A 300 -2.47 18.16 -29.72
N ASN A 301 -1.60 19.04 -30.25
CA ASN A 301 -0.14 18.86 -30.29
C ASN A 301 0.60 19.38 -29.05
N ASP A 302 -0.01 20.22 -28.21
CA ASP A 302 0.64 20.82 -27.03
C ASP A 302 -0.25 20.81 -25.79
N HIS A 303 -0.78 19.64 -25.44
CA HIS A 303 -1.50 19.43 -24.18
C HIS A 303 -0.68 19.87 -22.94
N TRP A 304 0.65 19.88 -23.03
CA TRP A 304 1.54 20.32 -21.96
C TRP A 304 1.45 21.82 -21.68
N ALA A 305 1.40 22.69 -22.70
CA ALA A 305 1.17 24.12 -22.50
C ALA A 305 -0.21 24.42 -21.89
N GLY A 306 -1.24 23.65 -22.27
CA GLY A 306 -2.58 23.76 -21.70
C GLY A 306 -2.63 23.37 -20.22
N ALA A 307 -2.08 22.21 -19.88
CA ALA A 307 -1.95 21.75 -18.50
C ALA A 307 -1.08 22.73 -17.67
N CYS A 308 0.03 23.22 -18.22
CA CYS A 308 0.89 24.22 -17.57
C CYS A 308 0.14 25.52 -17.28
N ARG A 309 -0.65 26.03 -18.24
CA ARG A 309 -1.50 27.21 -18.07
C ARG A 309 -2.51 26.99 -16.94
N TRP A 310 -3.21 25.85 -16.93
CA TRP A 310 -4.15 25.51 -15.86
C TRP A 310 -3.46 25.43 -14.49
N VAL A 311 -2.28 24.82 -14.40
CA VAL A 311 -1.47 24.75 -13.17
C VAL A 311 -1.05 26.15 -12.70
N ILE A 312 -0.64 27.04 -13.60
CA ILE A 312 -0.27 28.42 -13.23
C ILE A 312 -1.48 29.21 -12.71
N LYS A 313 -2.65 29.02 -13.32
CA LYS A 313 -3.95 29.65 -13.00
C LYS A 313 -4.53 29.16 -11.66
N ASN A 314 -4.46 27.85 -11.39
CA ASN A 314 -5.12 27.20 -10.25
C ASN A 314 -4.18 26.96 -9.04
N ARG A 315 -3.16 27.81 -8.85
CA ARG A 315 -2.14 27.69 -7.79
C ARG A 315 -2.70 27.44 -6.39
N ASN A 316 -3.78 28.11 -6.00
CA ASN A 316 -4.35 27.97 -4.65
C ASN A 316 -5.01 26.61 -4.43
N LEU A 317 -5.57 26.01 -5.49
CA LEU A 317 -6.21 24.69 -5.44
C LEU A 317 -5.16 23.59 -5.26
N TRP A 318 -4.21 23.42 -6.20
CA TRP A 318 -3.27 22.30 -6.13
C TRP A 318 -2.25 22.42 -4.98
N ARG A 319 -1.98 23.64 -4.47
CA ARG A 319 -1.16 23.81 -3.26
C ARG A 319 -1.79 23.17 -2.02
N SER A 320 -3.11 23.04 -1.95
CA SER A 320 -3.79 22.31 -0.87
C SER A 320 -3.59 20.79 -0.95
N TRP A 321 -3.26 20.26 -2.15
CA TRP A 321 -3.04 18.84 -2.33
C TRP A 321 -1.65 18.41 -1.85
N ILE A 322 -0.63 19.24 -2.06
CA ILE A 322 0.75 18.95 -1.68
C ILE A 322 0.87 18.91 -0.14
N PRO A 323 1.38 17.82 0.47
CA PRO A 323 1.66 17.81 1.90
C PRO A 323 2.72 18.83 2.28
N ASP A 324 2.57 19.47 3.44
CA ASP A 324 3.65 20.20 4.11
C ASP A 324 4.88 19.27 4.21
N SER A 325 6.03 19.73 3.69
CA SER A 325 7.24 18.91 3.55
C SER A 325 7.84 18.46 4.88
N THR A 326 7.39 19.03 5.99
CA THR A 326 7.78 18.65 7.35
C THR A 326 6.75 17.76 8.05
N THR A 327 5.77 17.20 7.33
CA THR A 327 4.92 16.08 7.77
C THR A 327 5.63 14.76 7.44
N CYS A 328 6.45 14.25 8.35
CA CYS A 328 7.25 13.05 8.09
C CYS A 328 6.46 11.76 8.33
N SER A 329 6.53 10.85 7.35
CA SER A 329 5.96 9.50 7.45
C SER A 329 6.72 8.60 8.42
N GLN A 330 6.12 7.45 8.71
CA GLN A 330 6.74 6.33 9.44
C GLN A 330 8.15 6.02 8.92
N GLY A 331 9.12 5.87 9.83
CA GLY A 331 10.52 5.63 9.51
C GLY A 331 11.30 6.84 8.98
N LYS A 332 10.64 7.96 8.67
CA LYS A 332 11.30 9.24 8.38
C LYS A 332 11.35 10.12 9.63
N GLY A 333 12.16 11.17 9.56
CA GLY A 333 12.19 12.26 10.51
C GLY A 333 12.66 13.57 9.90
N LEU A 334 12.34 14.65 10.58
CA LEU A 334 12.63 16.04 10.17
C LEU A 334 14.11 16.27 9.86
N VAL A 335 14.38 17.04 8.80
CA VAL A 335 15.69 17.60 8.50
C VAL A 335 15.67 19.10 8.20
N ASP A 336 16.77 19.77 8.52
CA ASP A 336 17.03 21.17 8.14
C ASP A 336 17.44 21.32 6.65
N SER A 337 17.79 22.53 6.24
CA SER A 337 18.21 22.85 4.87
C SER A 337 19.60 22.33 4.47
N ALA A 338 20.45 21.95 5.44
CA ALA A 338 21.66 21.16 5.19
C ALA A 338 21.37 19.65 5.11
N GLY A 339 20.13 19.25 5.40
CA GLY A 339 19.70 17.87 5.45
C GLY A 339 20.17 17.12 6.70
N GLN A 340 20.51 17.85 7.78
CA GLN A 340 20.83 17.33 9.11
C GLN A 340 19.55 17.07 9.91
N LEU A 341 19.56 16.06 10.77
CA LEU A 341 18.39 15.65 11.56
C LEU A 341 18.10 16.64 12.69
N VAL A 342 16.85 17.10 12.78
CA VAL A 342 16.37 18.02 13.82
C VAL A 342 15.19 17.42 14.59
N GLU A 343 15.02 17.84 15.85
CA GLU A 343 13.98 17.32 16.75
C GLU A 343 12.74 18.24 16.82
N LYS A 344 12.79 19.42 16.20
CA LYS A 344 11.69 20.41 16.20
C LYS A 344 11.32 20.81 14.79
N ARG A 345 10.02 20.79 14.49
CA ARG A 345 9.46 21.14 13.17
C ARG A 345 9.77 22.56 12.71
N SER A 346 9.96 23.49 13.66
CA SER A 346 10.38 24.88 13.39
C SER A 346 11.81 25.03 12.85
N GLN A 347 12.62 23.98 12.90
CA GLN A 347 14.00 23.95 12.36
C GLN A 347 14.08 23.16 11.04
N ALA A 348 12.96 22.64 10.54
CA ALA A 348 12.92 21.67 9.46
C ALA A 348 12.41 22.26 8.14
N VAL A 349 12.80 21.65 7.02
CA VAL A 349 12.29 21.96 5.68
C VAL A 349 11.86 20.72 4.88
N ASP A 350 12.35 19.52 5.22
CA ASP A 350 11.98 18.24 4.58
C ASP A 350 12.11 17.07 5.57
N CYS A 351 11.98 15.84 5.09
CA CYS A 351 12.10 14.60 5.86
C CYS A 351 13.07 13.60 5.21
N LYS A 352 13.91 12.93 6.01
CA LYS A 352 14.76 11.79 5.58
C LYS A 352 14.49 10.54 6.40
N VAL A 353 14.82 9.36 5.87
CA VAL A 353 14.79 8.09 6.62
C VAL A 353 15.71 8.20 7.85
N CYS A 354 15.26 7.72 9.01
CA CYS A 354 16.09 7.68 10.21
C CYS A 354 17.24 6.68 10.03
N PRO A 355 18.51 7.09 10.24
CA PRO A 355 19.64 6.17 10.16
C PRO A 355 19.62 5.22 11.36
N VAL A 356 20.38 4.13 11.22
CA VAL A 356 20.75 3.23 12.31
C VAL A 356 21.25 3.99 13.55
N GLY A 357 20.98 3.46 14.73
CA GLY A 357 21.19 4.14 16.01
C GLY A 357 20.12 5.19 16.37
N ARG A 358 19.12 5.43 15.51
CA ARG A 358 17.99 6.32 15.77
C ARG A 358 16.64 5.63 15.52
N ALA A 359 15.60 6.14 16.17
CA ALA A 359 14.22 5.73 16.00
C ALA A 359 13.34 6.90 15.51
N SER A 360 12.41 6.59 14.60
CA SER A 360 11.41 7.53 14.07
C SER A 360 10.27 7.72 15.07
N ILE A 361 10.42 8.68 15.99
CA ILE A 361 9.45 8.99 17.05
C ILE A 361 8.38 9.94 16.53
N ALA A 362 7.11 9.71 16.90
CA ALA A 362 5.99 10.57 16.54
C ALA A 362 5.92 11.87 17.36
N MET A 363 5.50 12.95 16.72
CA MET A 363 5.30 14.28 17.29
C MET A 363 4.02 14.89 16.69
N THR A 364 3.30 15.70 17.45
CA THR A 364 2.19 16.53 16.95
C THR A 364 2.39 17.96 17.40
N ASP A 365 2.23 18.92 16.49
CA ASP A 365 2.33 20.35 16.78
C ASP A 365 1.18 21.14 16.13
N GLY A 366 1.30 22.48 16.07
CA GLY A 366 0.30 23.36 15.44
C GLY A 366 0.12 23.15 13.92
N LYS A 367 0.98 22.36 13.27
CA LYS A 367 0.83 21.89 11.88
C LYS A 367 0.36 20.41 11.81
N GLY A 368 -0.11 19.83 12.91
CA GLY A 368 -0.55 18.45 13.00
C GLY A 368 0.59 17.44 13.19
N PRO A 369 0.37 16.16 12.86
CA PRO A 369 1.33 15.09 13.13
C PRO A 369 2.56 15.14 12.21
N THR A 370 3.69 14.70 12.73
CA THR A 370 4.97 14.47 12.04
C THR A 370 5.83 13.46 12.83
N ARG A 371 7.07 13.23 12.41
CA ARG A 371 8.02 12.34 13.11
C ARG A 371 9.44 12.93 13.10
N PHE A 372 10.26 12.56 14.06
CA PHE A 372 11.66 12.98 14.17
C PHE A 372 12.56 11.79 14.57
N CYS A 373 13.85 11.86 14.24
CA CYS A 373 14.78 10.75 14.49
C CYS A 373 15.52 10.94 15.83
N LEU A 374 14.97 10.41 16.91
CA LEU A 374 15.60 10.44 18.24
C LEU A 374 16.75 9.42 18.31
N GLN A 375 17.86 9.76 18.97
CA GLN A 375 18.93 8.79 19.24
C GLN A 375 18.47 7.71 20.22
N CYS A 376 18.87 6.47 19.98
CA CYS A 376 18.64 5.41 20.96
C CYS A 376 19.32 5.76 22.29
N PRO A 377 18.61 5.72 23.43
CA PRO A 377 19.22 5.99 24.72
C PRO A 377 20.19 4.88 25.10
N LYS A 378 21.05 5.15 26.10
CA LYS A 378 21.90 4.12 26.71
C LYS A 378 21.05 2.92 27.13
N GLY A 379 21.60 1.72 26.95
CA GLY A 379 20.87 0.46 27.16
C GLY A 379 19.97 0.04 25.99
N LYS A 380 19.88 0.82 24.93
CA LYS A 380 19.17 0.46 23.71
C LYS A 380 20.07 0.59 22.47
N SER A 381 19.67 -0.08 21.39
CA SER A 381 20.27 0.07 20.06
C SER A 381 19.22 0.00 18.95
N GLN A 382 19.61 0.37 17.73
CA GLN A 382 18.82 0.10 16.54
C GLN A 382 19.71 -0.17 15.32
N GLY A 383 19.69 -1.40 14.82
CA GLY A 383 20.54 -1.89 13.73
C GLY A 383 19.97 -1.71 12.33
N LEU A 384 18.70 -1.34 12.19
CA LEU A 384 18.02 -1.13 10.90
C LEU A 384 17.60 0.34 10.71
N PRO A 385 17.73 0.90 9.49
CA PRO A 385 17.26 2.24 9.19
C PRO A 385 15.73 2.27 9.07
N GLY A 386 15.13 3.42 9.37
CA GLY A 386 13.67 3.62 9.26
C GLY A 386 12.85 2.98 10.39
N GLU A 387 13.49 2.41 11.40
CA GLU A 387 12.77 1.82 12.52
C GLU A 387 12.11 2.85 13.44
N GLN A 388 11.04 2.43 14.11
CA GLN A 388 10.21 3.32 14.93
C GLN A 388 10.59 3.35 16.40
N GLU A 389 11.28 2.33 16.87
CA GLU A 389 11.65 2.14 18.27
C GLU A 389 13.10 1.66 18.38
N CYS A 390 13.70 1.86 19.56
CA CYS A 390 15.00 1.31 19.88
C CYS A 390 14.83 0.06 20.74
N VAL A 391 15.45 -1.04 20.30
CA VAL A 391 15.40 -2.35 20.95
C VAL A 391 16.27 -2.30 22.21
N PRO A 392 15.83 -2.81 23.37
CA PRO A 392 16.69 -2.95 24.54
C PRO A 392 17.85 -3.91 24.25
N CYS A 393 19.01 -3.65 24.83
CA CYS A 393 20.09 -4.63 24.87
C CYS A 393 19.61 -5.85 25.66
N LEU A 394 19.71 -7.04 25.05
CA LEU A 394 19.38 -8.31 25.70
C LEU A 394 20.36 -8.59 26.86
N ILE A 395 19.98 -9.50 27.75
CA ILE A 395 20.87 -10.03 28.80
C ILE A 395 22.23 -10.46 28.21
N GLY A 396 23.31 -10.20 28.95
CA GLY A 396 24.68 -10.35 28.49
C GLY A 396 25.17 -9.25 27.52
N SER A 397 24.37 -8.24 27.18
CA SER A 397 24.78 -7.13 26.32
C SER A 397 24.44 -5.76 26.90
N TYR A 398 25.12 -4.71 26.42
CA TYR A 398 24.96 -3.34 26.93
C TYR A 398 25.17 -2.27 25.83
N SER A 399 24.70 -1.05 26.11
CA SER A 399 24.88 0.13 25.25
C SER A 399 25.25 1.34 26.10
N ALA A 400 26.55 1.65 26.20
CA ALA A 400 27.07 2.70 27.08
C ALA A 400 26.99 4.13 26.50
N VAL A 401 26.72 4.26 25.21
CA VAL A 401 26.59 5.55 24.51
C VAL A 401 25.18 5.68 23.90
N PRO A 402 24.62 6.91 23.81
CA PRO A 402 23.46 7.15 22.97
C PRO A 402 23.81 6.92 21.49
N GLY A 403 22.82 6.57 20.67
CA GLY A 403 22.99 6.39 19.23
C GLY A 403 23.60 5.04 18.80
N SER A 404 23.72 4.07 19.71
CA SER A 404 24.28 2.74 19.41
C SER A 404 23.51 2.00 18.32
N MET A 405 24.21 1.54 17.29
CA MET A 405 23.63 0.74 16.19
C MET A 405 23.43 -0.73 16.59
N ALA A 406 24.28 -1.25 17.48
CA ALA A 406 24.17 -2.56 18.10
C ALA A 406 24.57 -2.47 19.58
N CYS A 407 24.20 -3.47 20.38
CA CYS A 407 24.69 -3.61 21.75
C CYS A 407 26.00 -4.40 21.78
N SER A 408 26.95 -3.96 22.60
CA SER A 408 28.19 -4.71 22.85
C SER A 408 27.91 -5.87 23.81
N LEU A 409 28.58 -7.01 23.64
CA LEU A 409 28.57 -8.07 24.66
C LEU A 409 29.30 -7.59 25.92
N CYS A 410 28.91 -8.13 27.07
CA CYS A 410 29.68 -7.97 28.30
C CYS A 410 31.05 -8.65 28.14
N ALA A 411 32.11 -7.84 28.21
CA ALA A 411 33.49 -8.31 28.08
C ALA A 411 33.84 -9.33 29.17
N VAL A 412 34.81 -10.20 28.88
CA VAL A 412 35.25 -11.29 29.79
C VAL A 412 35.50 -10.77 31.21
N GLY A 413 34.86 -11.40 32.21
CA GLY A 413 34.91 -10.97 33.62
C GLY A 413 33.76 -10.06 34.06
N SER A 414 32.88 -9.65 33.15
CA SER A 414 31.67 -8.86 33.43
C SER A 414 30.39 -9.57 32.94
N TYR A 415 29.26 -9.27 33.57
CA TYR A 415 27.97 -9.90 33.25
C TYR A 415 26.81 -8.89 33.16
N GLY A 416 25.77 -9.25 32.41
CA GLY A 416 24.58 -8.42 32.22
C GLY A 416 23.29 -9.17 32.55
N SER A 417 22.81 -9.06 33.79
CA SER A 417 21.68 -9.85 34.31
C SER A 417 20.29 -9.26 34.08
N LEU A 418 20.18 -8.20 33.28
CA LEU A 418 18.93 -7.53 32.93
C LEU A 418 18.99 -7.08 31.46
N GLU A 419 17.83 -6.90 30.85
CA GLU A 419 17.73 -6.16 29.59
C GLU A 419 17.91 -4.66 29.83
N GLY A 420 18.26 -3.90 28.78
CA GLY A 420 18.33 -2.45 28.84
C GLY A 420 19.59 -1.89 29.51
N LEU A 421 20.65 -2.69 29.67
CA LEU A 421 21.84 -2.30 30.45
C LEU A 421 22.71 -1.25 29.75
N SER A 422 23.03 -0.17 30.46
CA SER A 422 23.98 0.85 30.00
C SER A 422 25.43 0.53 30.34
N ALA A 423 25.68 -0.44 31.21
CA ALA A 423 26.99 -1.02 31.53
C ALA A 423 26.80 -2.43 32.10
N CYS A 424 27.79 -3.31 31.93
CA CYS A 424 27.80 -4.62 32.56
C CYS A 424 28.30 -4.54 34.01
N SER A 425 27.82 -5.45 34.86
CA SER A 425 28.26 -5.59 36.24
C SER A 425 29.60 -6.33 36.33
N VAL A 426 30.47 -5.85 37.22
CA VAL A 426 31.72 -6.50 37.63
C VAL A 426 31.73 -6.64 39.15
N ARG A 427 32.29 -7.73 39.68
CA ARG A 427 32.63 -7.82 41.11
C ARG A 427 34.13 -7.59 41.28
N GLY A 428 34.48 -6.44 41.84
CA GLY A 428 35.83 -6.02 42.18
C GLY A 428 35.82 -4.72 42.96
N LYS A 429 36.93 -4.39 43.63
CA LYS A 429 37.17 -3.09 44.30
C LYS A 429 38.55 -2.52 43.95
N GLY A 430 38.91 -2.51 42.67
CA GLY A 430 40.20 -1.99 42.18
C GLY A 430 41.43 -2.80 42.60
N THR A 431 41.25 -4.01 43.14
CA THR A 431 42.33 -4.88 43.61
C THR A 431 42.97 -5.68 42.46
N ILE A 432 44.15 -6.28 42.71
CA ILE A 432 44.85 -7.16 41.75
C ILE A 432 43.93 -8.28 41.23
N SER A 433 42.99 -8.74 42.08
CA SER A 433 41.91 -9.68 41.78
C SER A 433 41.13 -9.35 40.50
N GLU A 434 40.91 -8.08 40.16
CA GLU A 434 40.17 -7.68 38.95
C GLU A 434 40.85 -8.14 37.65
N LYS A 435 42.19 -8.11 37.59
CA LYS A 435 42.94 -8.57 36.42
C LYS A 435 42.99 -10.10 36.28
N LEU A 436 42.53 -10.83 37.31
CA LEU A 436 42.58 -12.28 37.41
C LEU A 436 41.18 -12.92 37.34
N ARG A 437 40.11 -12.11 37.30
CA ARG A 437 38.74 -12.55 37.03
C ARG A 437 38.50 -12.87 35.56
N SER A 438 37.49 -13.70 35.32
CA SER A 438 37.03 -14.14 34.00
C SER A 438 35.54 -14.45 34.03
N THR A 439 34.91 -14.62 32.88
CA THR A 439 33.58 -15.24 32.75
C THR A 439 33.74 -16.53 31.95
N ASN A 440 33.40 -17.66 32.56
CA ASN A 440 33.78 -18.98 32.05
C ASN A 440 32.55 -19.86 31.78
N LYS A 441 32.64 -20.72 30.77
CA LYS A 441 31.61 -21.71 30.44
C LYS A 441 32.25 -23.05 30.07
N ALA A 442 31.63 -24.15 30.52
CA ALA A 442 31.97 -25.49 30.08
C ALA A 442 31.63 -25.72 28.59
N ILE A 443 32.56 -26.31 27.84
CA ILE A 443 32.38 -26.82 26.48
C ILE A 443 32.90 -28.26 26.40
N MET A 444 32.33 -29.07 25.51
CA MET A 444 32.85 -30.42 25.25
C MET A 444 33.89 -30.39 24.14
N VAL A 445 35.11 -30.83 24.43
CA VAL A 445 36.22 -30.95 23.48
C VAL A 445 36.68 -32.41 23.44
N GLN A 446 36.51 -33.07 22.30
CA GLN A 446 36.89 -34.48 22.07
C GLN A 446 36.28 -35.53 23.03
N GLY A 447 35.34 -35.13 23.89
CA GLY A 447 34.70 -36.00 24.90
C GLY A 447 34.99 -35.58 26.35
N GLU A 448 35.93 -34.66 26.56
CA GLU A 448 36.24 -34.06 27.86
C GLU A 448 35.58 -32.67 28.00
N GLU A 449 35.37 -32.23 29.24
CA GLU A 449 34.80 -30.91 29.57
C GLU A 449 35.93 -29.89 29.78
N GLU A 450 36.06 -28.89 28.91
CA GLU A 450 36.97 -27.76 29.09
C GLU A 450 36.22 -26.48 29.46
N TRP A 451 36.77 -25.72 30.41
CA TRP A 451 36.26 -24.41 30.79
C TRP A 451 36.95 -23.29 30.00
N VAL A 452 36.19 -22.61 29.15
CA VAL A 452 36.68 -21.50 28.31
C VAL A 452 36.11 -20.16 28.76
N ALA A 453 36.93 -19.11 28.62
CA ALA A 453 36.49 -17.74 28.84
C ALA A 453 35.57 -17.28 27.69
N TYR A 454 34.47 -16.58 28.00
CA TYR A 454 33.50 -16.11 27.01
C TYR A 454 32.94 -14.72 27.36
N GLU A 455 32.58 -13.98 26.31
CA GLU A 455 31.84 -12.71 26.41
C GLU A 455 30.34 -12.96 26.41
N GLY A 456 29.56 -12.04 26.98
CA GLY A 456 28.10 -12.12 27.00
C GLY A 456 27.52 -12.90 28.18
N ALA A 457 28.22 -12.92 29.32
CA ALA A 457 27.72 -13.58 30.53
C ALA A 457 26.41 -12.95 31.03
N VAL A 458 25.42 -13.78 31.33
CA VAL A 458 24.06 -13.34 31.70
C VAL A 458 23.80 -13.35 33.21
N SER A 459 24.66 -13.96 34.01
CA SER A 459 24.51 -14.03 35.47
C SER A 459 25.86 -13.98 36.17
N PHE A 460 25.84 -13.79 37.50
CA PHE A 460 27.02 -13.81 38.34
C PHE A 460 27.69 -15.20 38.39
N ASP A 461 26.94 -16.27 38.16
CA ASP A 461 27.40 -17.67 38.30
C ASP A 461 28.43 -18.04 37.23
N ALA A 462 28.46 -17.31 36.11
CA ALA A 462 29.50 -17.39 35.10
C ALA A 462 30.83 -16.73 35.52
N CYS A 463 30.85 -15.87 36.56
CA CYS A 463 32.03 -15.13 36.97
C CYS A 463 33.02 -16.00 37.77
N GLY A 464 34.08 -16.45 37.10
CA GLY A 464 35.15 -17.24 37.69
C GLY A 464 36.48 -16.51 37.78
N CYS A 465 37.53 -17.29 38.02
CA CYS A 465 38.92 -16.87 37.84
C CYS A 465 39.43 -17.33 36.46
N ARG A 466 40.43 -16.64 35.92
CA ARG A 466 41.06 -16.96 34.64
C ARG A 466 41.81 -18.31 34.71
N LYS A 467 41.93 -19.03 33.58
CA LYS A 467 42.78 -20.23 33.50
C LYS A 467 44.21 -19.89 33.98
N GLY A 468 44.74 -20.67 34.93
CA GLY A 468 45.97 -20.40 35.67
C GLY A 468 45.81 -19.68 37.03
N THR A 469 44.60 -19.29 37.43
CA THR A 469 44.32 -18.69 38.76
C THR A 469 43.19 -19.43 39.48
N ARG A 470 43.20 -19.37 40.82
CA ARG A 470 42.20 -20.02 41.70
C ARG A 470 41.40 -18.98 42.47
N MET A 471 40.18 -19.31 42.86
CA MET A 471 39.38 -18.48 43.77
C MET A 471 39.67 -18.87 45.23
N ASP A 472 39.73 -17.91 46.13
CA ASP A 472 39.80 -18.15 47.57
C ASP A 472 38.43 -18.11 48.26
N ALA A 473 38.39 -18.43 49.55
CA ALA A 473 37.16 -18.45 50.36
C ALA A 473 36.50 -17.07 50.58
N SER A 474 37.17 -15.97 50.19
CA SER A 474 36.60 -14.62 50.18
C SER A 474 36.01 -14.23 48.82
N GLY A 475 36.29 -15.02 47.77
CA GLY A 475 35.90 -14.75 46.39
C GLY A 475 36.90 -13.88 45.62
N GLU A 476 38.13 -13.71 46.10
CA GLU A 476 39.21 -13.09 45.31
C GLU A 476 39.95 -14.12 44.45
N CYS A 477 40.48 -13.69 43.30
CA CYS A 477 41.25 -14.54 42.39
C CYS A 477 42.75 -14.38 42.64
N LEU A 478 43.43 -15.49 42.92
CA LEU A 478 44.87 -15.56 43.24
C LEU A 478 45.62 -16.44 42.23
N PRO A 479 46.93 -16.21 41.98
CA PRO A 479 47.74 -17.09 41.15
C PRO A 479 47.68 -18.56 41.58
N GLY A 480 47.75 -19.48 40.61
CA GLY A 480 48.06 -20.88 40.88
C GLY A 480 49.46 -21.02 41.50
N GLY A 481 49.58 -21.83 42.55
CA GLY A 481 50.87 -22.21 43.12
C GLY A 481 51.57 -23.29 42.30
N GLU A 482 52.84 -23.52 42.58
CA GLU A 482 53.61 -24.60 41.94
C GLU A 482 52.94 -25.97 42.19
N GLY A 483 52.94 -26.83 41.18
CA GLY A 483 52.26 -28.14 41.20
C GLY A 483 50.74 -28.11 40.94
N LEU A 484 50.11 -26.94 40.83
CA LEU A 484 48.66 -26.79 40.62
C LEU A 484 48.28 -26.46 39.18
N LYS A 485 47.47 -27.29 38.53
CA LYS A 485 46.77 -26.98 37.28
C LYS A 485 45.40 -26.36 37.62
N CYS A 486 45.33 -25.04 37.66
CA CYS A 486 44.08 -24.29 37.79
C CYS A 486 43.42 -24.14 36.41
N ASP A 487 42.46 -25.00 36.07
CA ASP A 487 41.80 -24.94 34.76
C ASP A 487 40.78 -23.80 34.64
N GLY A 488 40.32 -23.24 35.77
CA GLY A 488 39.46 -22.06 35.80
C GLY A 488 38.73 -21.89 37.13
N SER A 489 37.45 -21.55 37.07
CA SER A 489 36.55 -21.44 38.23
C SER A 489 36.49 -22.75 39.02
N GLY A 490 36.92 -22.73 40.28
CA GLY A 490 36.80 -23.83 41.24
C GLY A 490 37.78 -24.99 41.03
N ASN A 491 37.91 -25.52 39.82
CA ASN A 491 38.69 -26.73 39.54
C ASN A 491 40.21 -26.49 39.59
N VAL A 492 40.82 -26.92 40.70
CA VAL A 492 42.26 -27.00 40.91
C VAL A 492 42.68 -28.47 40.91
N SER A 493 43.34 -28.89 39.84
CA SER A 493 43.85 -30.25 39.66
C SER A 493 45.32 -30.32 40.08
N VAL A 494 45.74 -31.38 40.78
CA VAL A 494 47.13 -31.57 41.23
C VAL A 494 47.79 -32.68 40.42
N TYR A 495 49.02 -32.47 39.95
CA TYR A 495 49.77 -33.45 39.17
C TYR A 495 51.10 -33.78 39.86
N THR A 496 51.40 -35.07 40.02
CA THR A 496 52.71 -35.55 40.47
C THR A 496 53.65 -35.72 39.27
N ALA A 497 54.89 -35.23 39.39
CA ALA A 497 55.94 -35.57 38.43
C ALA A 497 56.30 -37.07 38.55
N ALA A 498 56.57 -37.72 37.41
CA ALA A 498 56.66 -39.19 37.34
C ALA A 498 57.83 -39.79 38.16
N ASP A 499 58.90 -39.03 38.37
CA ASP A 499 60.19 -39.58 38.83
C ASP A 499 60.49 -39.37 40.32
N SER A 500 59.53 -38.83 41.11
CA SER A 500 59.58 -38.67 42.59
C SER A 500 60.68 -37.71 43.13
N PRO A 501 60.80 -37.44 44.45
CA PRO A 501 59.83 -37.49 45.58
C PRO A 501 59.63 -36.11 46.27
N GLY A 502 58.66 -35.94 47.21
CA GLY A 502 58.66 -34.75 48.10
C GLY A 502 57.34 -34.23 48.75
N MET A 503 56.16 -34.74 48.36
CA MET A 503 54.81 -34.37 48.89
C MET A 503 54.29 -32.93 48.68
N VAL A 504 52.95 -32.77 48.77
CA VAL A 504 52.12 -31.68 49.38
C VAL A 504 50.65 -31.82 48.90
N PHE A 505 49.68 -31.37 49.70
CA PHE A 505 48.21 -31.37 49.44
C PHE A 505 47.61 -29.99 49.83
N GLN A 506 46.34 -29.59 49.65
CA GLN A 506 45.03 -30.27 49.79
C GLN A 506 43.93 -29.49 49.00
N CYS A 507 42.74 -30.09 48.81
CA CYS A 507 41.60 -29.53 48.04
C CYS A 507 40.85 -28.38 48.77
N PHE A 508 39.67 -27.86 48.36
CA PHE A 508 38.32 -28.48 48.31
C PHE A 508 37.35 -27.70 47.38
N GLY A 509 36.19 -28.30 47.07
CA GLY A 509 34.97 -27.75 46.44
C GLY A 509 33.73 -28.59 46.84
N ASP A 510 32.50 -28.17 46.55
CA ASP A 510 31.38 -28.47 47.48
C ASP A 510 30.74 -29.88 47.49
N SER A 511 30.98 -30.77 46.51
CA SER A 511 30.16 -32.01 46.39
C SER A 511 30.85 -33.36 46.66
N LYS A 512 32.19 -33.47 46.60
CA LYS A 512 33.03 -34.54 47.22
C LYS A 512 34.54 -34.41 46.88
N PRO A 513 35.35 -33.72 47.71
CA PRO A 513 36.81 -33.80 47.68
C PRO A 513 37.38 -34.45 48.94
N ILE A 514 38.55 -35.08 48.82
CA ILE A 514 39.41 -35.57 49.90
C ILE A 514 40.84 -35.56 49.37
N CYS A 515 41.84 -35.08 50.13
CA CYS A 515 43.27 -35.22 49.80
C CYS A 515 44.18 -34.75 50.95
N GLN A 516 44.99 -35.62 51.55
CA GLN A 516 46.00 -35.32 52.59
C GLN A 516 47.19 -36.30 52.39
N SER A 517 48.42 -36.04 52.84
CA SER A 517 48.94 -35.01 53.76
C SER A 517 50.34 -34.51 53.38
N LEU A 518 50.83 -33.44 54.03
CA LEU A 518 52.27 -33.19 54.11
C LEU A 518 52.98 -34.29 54.94
N GLU A 519 54.32 -34.26 54.97
CA GLU A 519 55.16 -35.36 55.47
C GLU A 519 54.89 -35.81 56.92
N ALA A 520 55.24 -37.06 57.20
CA ALA A 520 54.74 -37.80 58.35
C ALA A 520 55.58 -37.65 59.64
N VAL A 521 54.89 -37.75 60.79
CA VAL A 521 55.47 -38.19 62.06
C VAL A 521 54.77 -39.48 62.47
N SER A 522 55.52 -40.58 62.56
CA SER A 522 54.97 -41.92 62.77
C SER A 522 54.82 -42.29 64.25
N GLN A 523 53.58 -42.63 64.63
CA GLN A 523 53.18 -43.48 65.77
C GLN A 523 53.70 -43.14 67.17
N ALA A 524 52.73 -42.89 68.06
CA ALA A 524 52.78 -43.37 69.43
C ALA A 524 51.72 -44.47 69.59
N ASP A 525 51.99 -45.48 70.41
CA ASP A 525 51.00 -46.46 70.85
C ASP A 525 51.05 -46.58 72.39
N GLY A 526 49.91 -46.88 73.01
CA GLY A 526 49.58 -46.31 74.31
C GLY A 526 49.92 -47.10 75.58
N CYS A 527 50.05 -46.37 76.68
CA CYS A 527 49.77 -46.85 78.04
C CYS A 527 49.04 -45.73 78.85
N TRP A 528 48.29 -46.12 79.89
CA TRP A 528 47.30 -45.32 80.66
C TRP A 528 47.94 -44.28 81.63
N PRO A 529 47.20 -43.32 82.25
CA PRO A 529 45.86 -42.73 81.96
C PRO A 529 45.76 -41.17 82.16
N ASN A 530 44.52 -40.62 82.19
CA ASN A 530 44.06 -39.39 82.89
C ASN A 530 44.45 -37.97 82.37
N LEU A 531 43.51 -37.26 81.68
CA LEU A 531 42.64 -36.22 82.29
C LEU A 531 41.81 -35.39 81.27
N GLY A 532 40.49 -35.30 81.51
CA GLY A 532 39.52 -34.24 81.14
C GLY A 532 39.60 -33.43 79.82
N GLY A 533 38.57 -33.58 78.96
CA GLY A 533 38.26 -32.62 77.88
C GLY A 533 36.97 -32.95 77.09
N LEU A 534 36.03 -32.01 76.99
CA LEU A 534 34.85 -32.06 76.10
C LEU A 534 35.21 -31.45 74.71
N MET A 535 34.50 -31.63 73.57
CA MET A 535 33.14 -32.14 73.29
C MET A 535 33.00 -32.68 71.83
N LEU A 536 31.77 -33.08 71.44
CA LEU A 536 31.17 -33.45 70.13
C LEU A 536 31.49 -32.51 68.92
N PRO A 537 30.98 -32.71 67.65
CA PRO A 537 30.01 -33.68 67.07
C PRO A 537 30.62 -34.57 65.92
N VAL A 538 30.03 -35.06 64.79
CA VAL A 538 28.80 -34.82 63.96
C VAL A 538 28.45 -36.05 63.05
N PHE A 539 27.35 -35.95 62.27
CA PHE A 539 26.94 -36.71 61.05
C PHE A 539 26.27 -38.09 61.21
N LEU A 540 25.32 -38.52 60.34
CA LEU A 540 24.75 -37.95 59.09
C LEU A 540 23.32 -38.50 58.85
N TYR A 541 22.36 -37.74 58.27
CA TYR A 541 21.40 -38.27 57.24
C TYR A 541 20.43 -37.24 56.60
N LEU A 542 20.34 -37.28 55.25
CA LEU A 542 19.15 -37.09 54.37
C LEU A 542 18.29 -35.80 54.42
N ALA A 543 17.49 -35.42 53.39
CA ALA A 543 17.33 -35.86 51.98
C ALA A 543 16.60 -34.78 51.13
N HIS A 544 16.57 -34.98 49.80
CA HIS A 544 15.59 -34.48 48.80
C HIS A 544 14.96 -33.07 48.97
N LEU A 545 15.27 -32.16 48.03
CA LEU A 545 14.40 -31.88 46.86
C LEU A 545 15.15 -31.06 45.80
#